data_AF-A0A496N4Q4-F1
#
_entry.id   AF-A0A496N4Q4-F1
#
_cell.length_a   1.000
_cell.length_b   1.000
_cell.length_c   1.000
_cell.angle_alpha   90.00
_cell.angle_beta   90.00
_cell.angle_gamma   90.00
#
_symmetry.space_group_name_H-M   'P 1'
#
loop_
_entity.id
_entity.type
_entity.pdbx_description
1 polymer ?
#
loop_
_entity_poly.entity_id
_entity_poly.type
_entity_poly.pdbx_seq_one_letter_code
_entity_poly.pdbx_strand_id
1 'polypeptide(L)'
;MAVVGLFYGSDTGNTENIAKMIQKQLGNELVDIRDIAKSTKEDIEGYDFLLFGIPTWYYGEAQADWDDFFPTLEEIDFTDKLVGIFGCGD
;
A
#
# COMPACT_ATOMS: atom_id res chain seq x y z
N MET A 1 12.13 13.52 -4.34
CA MET A 1 11.39 12.28 -4.61
C MET A 1 11.15 11.65 -3.25
N ALA A 2 9.92 11.24 -2.93
CA ALA A 2 9.65 10.58 -1.66
C ALA A 2 10.47 9.28 -1.57
N VAL A 3 10.88 8.91 -0.36
CA VAL A 3 11.76 7.77 -0.12
C VAL A 3 10.96 6.47 0.05
N VAL A 4 9.74 6.59 0.56
CA VAL A 4 8.84 5.47 0.87
C VAL A 4 7.59 5.55 0.00
N GLY A 5 7.25 4.46 -0.68
CA GLY A 5 5.97 4.29 -1.37
C GLY A 5 4.97 3.60 -0.45
N LEU A 6 3.88 4.28 -0.10
CA LEU A 6 2.80 3.72 0.70
C LEU A 6 1.58 3.51 -0.18
N PHE A 7 1.22 2.25 -0.42
CA PHE A 7 0.08 1.86 -1.23
C PHE A 7 -1.02 1.30 -0.35
N TYR A 8 -2.27 1.72 -0.52
CA TYR A 8 -3.38 1.24 0.29
C TYR A 8 -4.61 0.94 -0.57
N GLY A 9 -5.44 0.01 -0.07
CA GLY A 9 -6.81 -0.23 -0.55
C GLY A 9 -7.80 0.00 0.59
N SER A 10 -8.99 0.53 0.30
CA SER A 10 -9.92 0.98 1.35
C SER A 10 -11.34 1.25 0.85
N ASP A 11 -12.33 0.51 1.36
CA ASP A 11 -13.74 0.76 0.99
C ASP A 11 -14.42 1.83 1.85
N THR A 12 -14.04 1.95 3.14
CA THR A 12 -14.69 2.84 4.11
C THR A 12 -13.81 4.00 4.58
N GLY A 13 -12.59 4.11 4.05
CA GLY A 13 -11.63 5.18 4.35
C GLY A 13 -10.73 4.93 5.57
N ASN A 14 -10.92 3.83 6.32
CA ASN A 14 -10.13 3.58 7.53
C ASN A 14 -8.64 3.38 7.22
N THR A 15 -8.30 2.50 6.27
CA THR A 15 -6.91 2.26 5.88
C THR A 15 -6.27 3.50 5.26
N GLU A 16 -7.04 4.30 4.50
CA GLU A 16 -6.59 5.61 3.98
C GLU A 16 -6.22 6.57 5.12
N ASN A 17 -7.05 6.64 6.17
CA ASN A 17 -6.77 7.48 7.33
C ASN A 17 -5.51 7.03 8.07
N ILE A 18 -5.30 5.71 8.22
CA ILE A 18 -4.05 5.17 8.79
C ILE A 18 -2.85 5.51 7.91
N ALA A 19 -2.97 5.41 6.58
CA ALA A 19 -1.92 5.81 5.65
C ALA A 19 -1.50 7.28 5.85
N LYS A 20 -2.48 8.20 5.95
CA LYS A 20 -2.25 9.62 6.25
C LYS A 20 -1.60 9.84 7.61
N MET A 21 -1.97 9.05 8.62
CA MET A 21 -1.35 9.11 9.95
C MET A 21 0.12 8.66 9.91
N ILE A 22 0.43 7.59 9.19
CA ILE A 22 1.80 7.09 9.00
C ILE A 22 2.66 8.16 8.29
N GLN A 23 2.18 8.71 7.17
CA GLN A 23 2.87 9.79 6.46
C GLN A 23 3.11 10.99 7.37
N LYS A 24 2.13 11.41 8.17
CA LYS A 24 2.29 12.53 9.10
C LYS A 24 3.36 12.27 10.16
N GLN A 25 3.51 11.03 10.63
CA GLN A 25 4.53 10.66 11.62
C GLN A 25 5.93 10.57 11.03
N LEU A 26 6.05 10.04 9.81
CA LEU A 26 7.34 9.86 9.14
C LEU A 26 7.83 11.16 8.46
N GLY A 27 6.93 11.97 7.94
CA GLY A 27 7.21 13.21 7.19
C GLY A 27 6.50 13.20 5.83
N ASN A 28 5.79 14.30 5.52
CA ASN A 28 4.97 14.41 4.31
C ASN A 28 5.81 14.37 3.02
N GLU A 29 7.07 14.78 3.10
CA GLU A 29 8.04 14.75 2.01
C GLU A 29 8.72 13.39 1.82
N LEU A 30 8.64 12.50 2.82
CA LEU A 30 9.32 11.21 2.82
C LEU A 30 8.42 10.07 2.33
N VAL A 31 7.10 10.18 2.53
CA VAL A 31 6.13 9.14 2.17
C VAL A 31 5.21 9.64 1.07
N ASP A 32 5.19 8.94 -0.07
CA ASP A 32 4.18 9.14 -1.10
C ASP A 32 3.02 8.15 -0.88
N ILE A 33 1.80 8.67 -0.71
CA ILE A 33 0.61 7.85 -0.47
C ILE A 33 -0.13 7.64 -1.79
N ARG A 34 -0.38 6.38 -2.15
CA ARG A 34 -1.11 6.00 -3.36
C ARG A 34 -2.22 4.99 -3.07
N ASP A 35 -3.32 5.21 -3.77
CA ASP A 35 -4.44 4.27 -3.82
C ASP A 35 -4.08 3.15 -4.81
N ILE A 36 -4.13 1.90 -4.36
CA ILE A 36 -3.73 0.74 -5.17
C ILE A 36 -4.59 0.61 -6.43
N ALA A 37 -5.86 1.02 -6.37
CA ALA A 37 -6.80 1.00 -7.51
C ALA A 37 -6.35 1.89 -8.69
N LYS A 38 -5.44 2.83 -8.44
CA LYS A 38 -4.91 3.78 -9.43
C LYS A 38 -3.41 3.61 -9.69
N SER A 39 -2.79 2.60 -9.08
CA SER A 39 -1.35 2.39 -9.15
C SER A 39 -1.00 1.36 -10.22
N THR A 40 0.22 1.45 -10.75
CA THR A 40 0.76 0.45 -11.68
C THR A 40 1.92 -0.32 -11.06
N LYS A 41 2.40 -1.33 -11.78
CA LYS A 41 3.63 -2.07 -11.44
C LYS A 41 4.82 -1.12 -11.24
N GLU A 42 5.01 -0.21 -12.20
CA GLU A 42 6.12 0.72 -12.25
C GLU A 42 6.09 1.69 -11.07
N ASP A 43 4.90 2.03 -10.58
CA ASP A 43 4.75 2.87 -9.39
C ASP A 43 5.35 2.20 -8.15
N ILE A 44 5.18 0.89 -7.97
CA ILE A 44 5.76 0.15 -6.84
C ILE A 44 7.26 -0.07 -7.05
N GLU A 45 7.67 -0.42 -8.27
CA GLU A 45 9.08 -0.69 -8.59
C GLU A 45 9.98 0.53 -8.35
N GLY A 46 9.43 1.74 -8.46
CA GLY A 46 10.12 3.01 -8.23
C GLY A 46 10.57 3.27 -6.80
N TYR A 47 10.21 2.43 -5.82
CA TYR A 47 10.59 2.61 -4.41
C TYR A 47 11.37 1.42 -3.85
N ASP A 48 12.35 1.70 -3.00
CA ASP A 48 13.10 0.68 -2.24
C ASP A 48 12.46 0.39 -0.87
N PHE A 49 11.72 1.36 -0.33
CA PHE A 49 10.97 1.24 0.91
C PHE A 49 9.48 1.28 0.61
N LEU A 50 8.77 0.22 0.97
CA LEU A 50 7.37 0.03 0.64
C LEU A 50 6.53 -0.20 1.90
N LEU A 51 5.33 0.37 1.89
CA LEU A 51 4.30 0.11 2.90
C LEU A 51 2.99 -0.28 2.22
N PHE A 52 2.44 -1.44 2.55
CA PHE A 52 1.19 -1.93 1.99
C PHE A 52 0.07 -1.93 3.03
N GLY A 53 -0.98 -1.16 2.76
CA GLY A 53 -2.19 -1.05 3.55
C GLY A 53 -3.30 -1.94 2.99
N ILE A 54 -3.46 -3.14 3.54
CA ILE A 54 -4.40 -4.16 3.06
C ILE A 54 -5.41 -4.48 4.17
N PRO A 55 -6.65 -3.96 4.13
CA PRO A 55 -7.68 -4.37 5.07
C PRO A 55 -8.24 -5.75 4.71
N THR A 56 -8.72 -6.47 5.71
CA THR A 56 -9.40 -7.76 5.53
C THR A 56 -10.91 -7.56 5.51
N TRP A 57 -11.59 -8.23 4.58
CA TRP A 57 -13.04 -8.20 4.39
C TRP A 57 -13.67 -9.59 4.53
N TYR A 58 -14.99 -9.58 4.71
CA TYR A 58 -15.84 -10.78 4.81
C TYR A 58 -15.24 -11.85 5.72
N TYR A 59 -14.85 -13.01 5.17
CA TYR A 59 -14.32 -14.14 5.91
C TYR A 59 -12.84 -14.39 5.61
N GLY A 60 -12.02 -13.33 5.61
CA GLY A 60 -10.57 -13.41 5.36
C GLY A 60 -10.15 -12.99 3.95
N GLU A 61 -11.03 -12.31 3.22
CA GLU A 61 -10.78 -11.85 1.86
C GLU A 61 -9.96 -10.57 1.87
N ALA A 62 -9.14 -10.37 0.83
CA ALA A 62 -8.51 -9.08 0.61
C ALA A 62 -9.55 -8.06 0.14
N GLN A 63 -9.25 -6.79 0.31
CA GLN A 63 -10.05 -5.73 -0.31
C GLN A 63 -9.97 -5.84 -1.84
N ALA A 64 -11.07 -5.53 -2.53
CA ALA A 64 -11.25 -5.83 -3.95
C ALA A 64 -10.15 -5.25 -4.85
N ASP A 65 -9.71 -4.00 -4.62
CA ASP A 65 -8.67 -3.37 -5.45
C ASP A 65 -7.30 -4.04 -5.24
N TRP A 66 -7.03 -4.55 -4.04
CA TRP A 66 -5.83 -5.36 -3.78
C TRP A 66 -5.91 -6.74 -4.44
N ASP A 67 -7.08 -7.38 -4.37
CA ASP A 67 -7.30 -8.68 -5.01
C ASP A 67 -7.08 -8.60 -6.52
N ASP A 68 -7.61 -7.55 -7.16
CA ASP A 68 -7.41 -7.25 -8.57
C ASP A 68 -5.93 -6.94 -8.90
N PHE A 69 -5.18 -6.35 -7.97
CA PHE A 69 -3.78 -5.98 -8.17
C PHE A 69 -2.80 -7.14 -7.92
N PHE A 70 -3.17 -8.16 -7.15
CA PHE A 70 -2.25 -9.25 -6.79
C PHE A 70 -1.56 -9.94 -7.97
N PRO A 71 -2.22 -10.23 -9.11
CA PRO A 71 -1.52 -10.78 -10.27
C PRO A 71 -0.39 -9.88 -10.78
N THR A 72 -0.53 -8.56 -10.68
CA THR A 72 0.54 -7.61 -11.03
C THR A 72 1.63 -7.60 -9.97
N LEU A 73 1.25 -7.67 -8.69
CA LEU A 73 2.17 -7.71 -7.56
C LEU A 73 3.13 -8.93 -7.63
N GLU A 74 2.62 -10.08 -8.09
CA GLU A 74 3.41 -11.31 -8.27
C GLU A 74 4.52 -11.16 -9.32
N GLU A 75 4.40 -10.22 -10.25
CA GLU A 75 5.41 -9.97 -11.29
C GLU A 75 6.53 -9.00 -10.86
N ILE A 76 6.45 -8.43 -9.65
CA ILE A 76 7.40 -7.44 -9.16
C ILE A 76 8.57 -8.13 -8.47
N ASP A 77 9.78 -7.70 -8.80
CA ASP A 77 10.98 -8.12 -8.06
C ASP A 77 11.14 -7.29 -6.78
N PHE A 78 11.08 -7.98 -5.65
CA PHE A 78 11.26 -7.39 -4.31
C PHE A 78 12.66 -7.58 -3.76
N THR A 79 13.61 -8.10 -4.55
CA THR A 79 15.01 -8.21 -4.13
C THR A 79 15.53 -6.85 -3.67
N ASP A 80 16.15 -6.82 -2.49
CA ASP A 80 16.67 -5.63 -1.80
C ASP A 80 15.65 -4.55 -1.40
N LYS A 81 14.34 -4.77 -1.65
CA LYS A 81 13.27 -3.87 -1.17
C LYS A 81 12.90 -4.20 0.27
N LEU A 82 12.68 -3.17 1.09
CA LEU A 82 12.15 -3.31 2.45
C LEU A 82 10.65 -3.05 2.46
N VAL A 83 9.87 -4.06 2.82
CA VAL A 83 8.40 -3.99 2.80
C VAL A 83 7.83 -4.09 4.21
N GLY A 84 6.98 -3.13 4.59
CA GLY A 84 6.11 -3.21 5.75
C GLY A 84 4.65 -3.37 5.33
N ILE A 85 3.85 -4.04 6.15
CA ILE A 85 2.42 -4.29 5.86
C ILE A 85 1.60 -3.87 7.08
N PHE A 86 0.46 -3.23 6.83
CA PHE A 86 -0.52 -2.86 7.85
C PHE A 86 -1.93 -3.07 7.29
N GLY A 87 -2.93 -3.17 8.17
CA GLY A 87 -4.31 -3.43 7.78
C GLY A 87 -5.27 -3.14 8.91
N CYS A 88 -6.52 -2.82 8.55
CA CYS A 88 -7.64 -2.74 9.48
C CYS A 88 -8.52 -4.00 9.33
N GLY A 89 -9.24 -4.38 10.39
CA GLY A 89 -10.18 -5.50 10.40
C GLY A 89 -11.04 -5.50 11.66
N ASP A 90 -11.97 -6.47 11.74
CA ASP A 90 -12.83 -6.79 12.88
C ASP A 90 -13.01 -8.32 12.97
#